data_AF-R7V6H3-F1
#
_entry.id   AF-R7V6H3-F1
#
_cell.length_a   1.000
_cell.length_b   1.000
_cell.length_c   1.000
_cell.angle_alpha   90.00
_cell.angle_beta   90.00
_cell.angle_gamma   90.00
#
_symmetry.space_group_name_H-M   'P 1'
#
loop_
_entity.id
_entity.type
_entity.pdbx_description
1 polymer ?
#
loop_
_entity_poly.entity_id
_entity_poly.type
_entity_poly.pdbx_seq_one_letter_code
_entity_poly.pdbx_strand_id
1 'polypeptide(L)'
;TNYLVANLALTDVLVAMTTIPGTLLSLHDLPKTFRMCVVLQSLILLPTKVSSFGYLALTIERVVAIKYPFLYIRLSTKRNAKIVITLTWLLGICFVCSGLYRLGSTEFRVNSSLAQCTVPSALSLEFMVYVQFFGNTFPTAISIGVLYVIILVEINAMTKTDKKKSQLRLSIVEKCRRVEGRAALRCGLLVGVFFLCQIPIGLSGVAHLWFGLQCRKCKIVFLCLFLGNSAVNPLLYSLTNKDLK
;
A
#
# COMPACT_ATOMS: atom_id res chain seq x y z
N THR A 1 -8.85 8.62 12.33
CA THR A 1 -8.48 9.30 11.08
C THR A 1 -7.10 9.96 11.02
N ASN A 2 -6.84 11.09 11.69
CA ASN A 2 -5.60 11.87 11.44
C ASN A 2 -4.30 11.07 11.68
N TYR A 3 -4.27 10.17 12.67
CA TYR A 3 -3.10 9.33 12.93
C TYR A 3 -2.84 8.27 11.86
N LEU A 4 -3.88 7.62 11.32
CA LEU A 4 -3.71 6.61 10.26
C LEU A 4 -3.26 7.27 8.96
N VAL A 5 -3.85 8.43 8.61
CA VAL A 5 -3.45 9.21 7.44
C VAL A 5 -2.01 9.73 7.60
N ALA A 6 -1.64 10.20 8.79
CA ALA A 6 -0.26 10.62 9.06
C ALA A 6 0.74 9.46 8.95
N ASN A 7 0.40 8.27 9.47
CA ASN A 7 1.25 7.08 9.31
C ASN A 7 1.38 6.68 7.84
N LEU A 8 0.29 6.73 7.06
CA LEU A 8 0.32 6.49 5.62
C LEU A 8 1.22 7.49 4.88
N ALA A 9 1.09 8.79 5.18
CA ALA A 9 1.95 9.81 4.61
C ALA A 9 3.43 9.56 4.95
N LEU A 10 3.74 9.19 6.20
CA LEU A 10 5.08 8.83 6.62
C LEU A 10 5.60 7.62 5.84
N THR A 11 4.81 6.55 5.70
CA THR A 11 5.24 5.35 4.99
C THR A 11 5.40 5.59 3.49
N ASP A 12 4.55 6.42 2.88
CA ASP A 12 4.66 6.82 1.47
C ASP A 12 5.96 7.59 1.19
N VAL A 13 6.33 8.51 2.09
CA VAL A 13 7.62 9.23 2.04
C VAL A 13 8.78 8.28 2.25
N LEU A 14 8.69 7.35 3.21
CA LEU A 14 9.73 6.34 3.42
C LEU A 14 9.94 5.48 2.18
N VAL A 15 8.87 5.04 1.49
CA VAL A 15 8.98 4.30 0.22
C VAL A 15 9.79 5.10 -0.80
N ALA A 16 9.52 6.38 -1.00
CA ALA A 16 10.29 7.21 -1.93
C ALA A 16 11.76 7.33 -1.49
N MET A 17 11.98 7.63 -0.21
CA MET A 17 13.30 7.83 0.38
C MET A 17 14.16 6.58 0.37
N THR A 18 13.58 5.37 0.37
CA THR A 18 14.34 4.12 0.30
C THR A 18 14.45 3.58 -1.12
N THR A 19 13.38 3.66 -1.92
CA THR A 19 13.33 3.04 -3.25
C THR A 19 14.13 3.83 -4.28
N ILE A 20 14.12 5.17 -4.24
CA ILE A 20 14.91 6.00 -5.16
C ILE A 20 16.42 5.75 -4.99
N PRO A 21 17.03 5.94 -3.80
CA PRO A 21 18.45 5.65 -3.64
C PRO A 21 18.75 4.15 -3.76
N GLY A 22 17.84 3.27 -3.34
CA GLY A 22 18.02 1.83 -3.50
C GLY A 22 18.12 1.40 -4.97
N THR A 23 17.27 1.94 -5.84
CA THR A 23 17.33 1.67 -7.29
C THR A 23 18.58 2.26 -7.93
N LEU A 24 19.01 3.46 -7.53
CA LEU A 24 20.26 4.06 -7.98
C LEU A 24 21.47 3.22 -7.58
N LEU A 25 21.53 2.74 -6.34
CA LEU A 25 22.59 1.84 -5.86
C LEU A 25 22.61 0.54 -6.68
N SER A 26 21.44 -0.06 -6.93
CA SER A 26 21.32 -1.25 -7.77
C SER A 26 21.79 -1.03 -9.21
N LEU A 27 21.60 0.16 -9.79
CA LEU A 27 22.09 0.50 -11.13
C LEU A 27 23.61 0.66 -11.21
N HIS A 28 24.25 1.02 -10.09
CA HIS A 28 25.70 1.11 -9.94
C HIS A 28 26.33 -0.18 -9.38
N ASP A 29 25.62 -1.32 -9.45
CA ASP A 29 26.07 -2.63 -8.98
C ASP A 29 26.45 -2.65 -7.48
N LEU A 30 25.77 -1.82 -6.67
CA LEU A 30 25.95 -1.73 -5.22
C LEU A 30 24.69 -2.20 -4.47
N PRO A 31 24.85 -2.78 -3.27
CA PRO A 31 26.10 -3.16 -2.60
C PRO A 31 26.64 -4.50 -3.11
N LYS A 32 27.97 -4.66 -3.10
CA LYS A 32 28.67 -5.86 -3.60
C LYS A 32 28.59 -7.08 -2.69
N THR A 33 28.00 -6.96 -1.49
CA THR A 33 27.86 -8.07 -0.55
C THR A 33 26.40 -8.50 -0.41
N PHE A 34 26.17 -9.81 -0.38
CA PHE A 34 24.83 -10.39 -0.25
C PHE A 34 24.09 -9.86 1.00
N ARG A 35 24.75 -9.77 2.15
CA ARG A 35 24.13 -9.28 3.40
C ARG A 35 23.64 -7.84 3.28
N MET A 36 24.45 -6.95 2.70
CA MET A 36 24.04 -5.57 2.49
C MET A 36 22.93 -5.45 1.43
N CYS A 37 22.95 -6.32 0.41
CA CYS A 37 21.88 -6.36 -0.60
C CYS A 37 20.54 -6.78 0.03
N VAL A 38 20.55 -7.80 0.88
CA VAL A 38 19.37 -8.24 1.63
C VAL A 38 18.83 -7.13 2.55
N VAL A 39 19.72 -6.42 3.25
CA VAL A 39 19.33 -5.27 4.09
C VAL A 39 18.71 -4.15 3.25
N LEU A 40 19.34 -3.78 2.14
CA LEU A 40 18.84 -2.75 1.23
C LEU A 40 17.44 -3.10 0.71
N GLN A 41 17.25 -4.34 0.23
CA GLN A 41 15.94 -4.79 -0.26
C GLN A 41 14.89 -4.87 0.85
N SER A 42 15.28 -5.25 2.07
CA SER A 42 14.39 -5.24 3.23
C SER A 42 13.91 -3.82 3.57
N LEU A 43 14.81 -2.83 3.50
CA LEU A 43 14.49 -1.42 3.73
C LEU A 43 13.57 -0.85 2.64
N ILE A 44 13.67 -1.34 1.40
CA ILE A 44 12.77 -0.94 0.29
C ILE A 44 11.37 -1.58 0.46
N LEU A 45 11.33 -2.87 0.82
CA LEU A 45 10.08 -3.63 0.87
C LEU A 45 9.24 -3.29 2.10
N LEU A 46 9.85 -3.06 3.27
CA LEU A 46 9.13 -2.85 4.52
C LEU A 46 8.13 -1.69 4.45
N PRO A 47 8.51 -0.44 4.07
CA PRO A 47 7.56 0.67 3.98
C PRO A 47 6.41 0.40 3.01
N THR A 48 6.67 -0.34 1.94
CA THR A 48 5.66 -0.75 0.95
C THR A 48 4.64 -1.71 1.57
N LYS A 49 5.11 -2.69 2.36
CA LYS A 49 4.22 -3.62 3.07
C LYS A 49 3.37 -2.91 4.12
N VAL A 50 3.99 -2.03 4.92
CA VAL A 50 3.27 -1.25 5.94
C VAL A 50 2.21 -0.36 5.29
N SER A 51 2.52 0.28 4.16
CA SER A 51 1.55 1.08 3.40
C SER A 51 0.36 0.24 2.91
N SER A 52 0.62 -0.98 2.39
CA SER A 52 -0.43 -1.91 1.94
C SER A 52 -1.45 -2.22 3.07
N PHE A 53 -0.96 -2.58 4.26
CA PHE A 53 -1.82 -2.81 5.41
C PHE A 53 -2.45 -1.52 5.94
N GLY A 54 -1.75 -0.39 5.86
CA GLY A 54 -2.26 0.93 6.20
C GLY A 54 -3.47 1.34 5.36
N TYR A 55 -3.45 1.11 4.04
CA TYR A 55 -4.59 1.38 3.17
C TYR A 55 -5.80 0.50 3.48
N LEU A 56 -5.57 -0.77 3.82
CA LEU A 56 -6.65 -1.66 4.25
C LEU A 56 -7.27 -1.16 5.56
N ALA A 57 -6.42 -0.81 6.55
CA ALA A 57 -6.87 -0.27 7.82
C ALA A 57 -7.64 1.06 7.66
N LEU A 58 -7.15 1.97 6.81
CA LEU A 58 -7.85 3.21 6.48
C LEU A 58 -9.22 2.92 5.83
N THR A 59 -9.28 1.97 4.90
CA THR A 59 -10.54 1.62 4.22
C THR A 59 -11.54 1.01 5.19
N ILE A 60 -11.10 0.14 6.10
CA ILE A 60 -11.93 -0.40 7.19
C ILE A 60 -12.43 0.73 8.09
N GLU A 61 -11.56 1.67 8.49
CA GLU A 61 -11.94 2.85 9.29
C GLU A 61 -13.08 3.62 8.59
N ARG A 62 -12.97 3.85 7.27
CA ARG A 62 -14.01 4.53 6.48
C ARG A 62 -15.32 3.76 6.43
N VAL A 63 -15.27 2.44 6.23
CA VAL A 63 -16.48 1.61 6.26
C VAL A 63 -17.16 1.68 7.62
N VAL A 64 -16.39 1.60 8.71
CA VAL A 64 -16.95 1.70 10.08
C VAL A 64 -17.55 3.08 10.34
N ALA A 65 -16.87 4.15 9.93
CA ALA A 65 -17.36 5.52 10.07
C ALA A 65 -18.68 5.75 9.31
N ILE A 66 -18.80 5.17 8.12
CA ILE A 66 -20.00 5.32 7.28
C ILE A 66 -21.10 4.36 7.73
N LYS A 67 -20.84 3.07 7.90
CA LYS A 67 -21.89 2.06 8.16
C LYS A 67 -22.33 2.02 9.63
N TYR A 68 -21.41 2.28 10.56
CA TYR A 68 -21.63 2.12 12.00
C TYR A 68 -21.15 3.36 12.79
N PRO A 69 -21.80 4.53 12.63
CA PRO A 69 -21.32 5.80 13.20
C PRO A 69 -21.18 5.78 14.73
N PHE A 70 -22.08 5.10 15.45
CA PHE A 70 -21.98 4.97 16.91
C PHE A 70 -20.80 4.10 17.35
N LEU A 71 -20.49 3.04 16.59
CA LEU A 71 -19.32 2.22 16.86
C LEU A 71 -18.04 3.00 16.54
N TYR A 72 -18.03 3.76 15.44
CA TYR A 72 -16.90 4.61 15.07
C TYR A 72 -16.53 5.61 16.17
N ILE A 73 -17.52 6.29 16.76
CA ILE A 73 -17.28 7.23 17.88
C ILE A 73 -16.58 6.53 19.05
N ARG A 74 -16.96 5.29 19.37
CA ARG A 74 -16.32 4.50 20.44
C ARG A 74 -14.93 3.99 20.07
N LEU A 75 -14.71 3.64 18.80
CA LEU A 75 -13.46 3.05 18.34
C LEU A 75 -12.40 4.10 17.97
N SER A 76 -12.78 5.32 17.59
CA SER A 76 -11.91 6.39 17.13
C SER A 76 -11.14 7.07 18.28
N THR A 77 -10.40 6.26 19.04
CA THR A 77 -9.55 6.72 20.15
C THR A 77 -8.07 6.71 19.74
N LYS A 78 -7.27 7.57 20.40
CA LYS A 78 -5.81 7.61 20.17
C LYS A 78 -5.14 6.27 20.47
N ARG A 79 -5.60 5.54 21.49
CA ARG A 79 -5.08 4.22 21.87
C ARG A 79 -5.32 3.19 20.76
N ASN A 80 -6.54 3.12 20.24
CA ASN A 80 -6.87 2.17 19.17
C ASN A 80 -6.11 2.50 17.89
N ALA A 81 -5.96 3.78 17.54
CA ALA A 81 -5.18 4.19 16.38
C ALA A 81 -3.70 3.73 16.50
N LYS A 82 -3.08 3.88 17.67
CA LYS A 82 -1.72 3.37 17.93
C LYS A 82 -1.65 1.85 17.79
N ILE A 83 -2.60 1.11 18.34
CA ILE A 83 -2.66 -0.36 18.22
C ILE A 83 -2.72 -0.77 16.75
N VAL A 84 -3.63 -0.17 15.97
CA VAL A 84 -3.78 -0.47 14.54
C VAL A 84 -2.48 -0.16 13.78
N ILE A 85 -1.85 0.98 14.03
CA ILE A 85 -0.55 1.32 13.42
C ILE A 85 0.51 0.28 13.81
N THR A 86 0.68 -0.04 15.10
CA THR A 86 1.64 -1.05 15.52
C THR A 86 1.40 -2.40 14.82
N LEU A 87 0.15 -2.81 14.66
CA LEU A 87 -0.19 -4.04 13.93
C LEU A 87 0.21 -3.97 12.45
N THR A 88 0.01 -2.85 11.75
CA THR A 88 0.43 -2.74 10.34
C THR A 88 1.95 -2.84 10.18
N TRP A 89 2.71 -2.28 11.11
CA TRP A 89 4.17 -2.40 11.14
C TRP A 89 4.63 -3.84 11.44
N LEU A 90 4.05 -4.49 12.46
CA LEU A 90 4.38 -5.87 12.80
C LEU A 90 4.07 -6.85 11.66
N LEU A 91 2.92 -6.70 11.01
CA LEU A 91 2.57 -7.48 9.81
C LEU A 91 3.56 -7.22 8.67
N GLY A 92 3.93 -5.96 8.43
CA GLY A 92 4.94 -5.61 7.43
C GLY A 92 6.29 -6.29 7.69
N ILE A 93 6.78 -6.24 8.94
CA ILE A 93 8.02 -6.90 9.35
C ILE A 93 7.93 -8.42 9.14
N CYS A 94 6.83 -9.05 9.57
CA CYS A 94 6.61 -10.48 9.39
C CYS A 94 6.70 -10.89 7.90
N PHE A 95 6.08 -10.11 7.01
CA PHE A 95 6.13 -10.36 5.56
C PHE A 95 7.52 -10.16 4.94
N VAL A 96 8.34 -9.24 5.46
CA VAL A 96 9.71 -9.06 4.99
C VAL A 96 10.62 -10.18 5.53
N CYS A 97 10.49 -10.51 6.81
CA CYS A 97 11.27 -11.56 7.46
C CYS A 97 10.99 -12.95 6.89
N SER A 98 9.78 -13.25 6.42
CA SER A 98 9.49 -14.54 5.76
C SER A 98 10.32 -14.76 4.49
N GLY A 99 10.73 -13.68 3.81
CA GLY A 99 11.65 -13.74 2.66
C GLY A 99 13.10 -13.97 3.05
N LEU A 100 13.48 -13.56 4.26
CA LEU A 100 14.80 -13.81 4.83
C LEU A 100 15.00 -15.27 5.21
N TYR A 101 13.94 -16.02 5.51
CA TYR A 101 14.07 -17.44 5.92
C TYR A 101 14.68 -18.35 4.82
N ARG A 102 14.63 -17.95 3.54
CA ARG A 102 15.40 -18.57 2.44
C ARG A 102 16.77 -17.90 2.24
N LEU A 103 17.46 -17.58 3.34
CA LEU A 103 18.86 -17.16 3.41
C LEU A 103 19.77 -18.33 3.00
N GLY A 104 19.78 -18.67 1.71
CA GLY A 104 20.51 -19.84 1.21
C GLY A 104 20.55 -20.00 -0.31
N SER A 105 20.44 -18.93 -1.10
CA SER A 105 20.74 -19.06 -2.53
C SER A 105 22.25 -19.09 -2.74
N THR A 106 22.71 -20.21 -3.26
CA THR A 106 24.08 -20.57 -3.63
C THR A 106 24.66 -19.73 -4.79
N GLU A 107 23.87 -18.84 -5.41
CA GLU A 107 24.26 -18.13 -6.63
C GLU A 107 25.18 -16.93 -6.41
N PHE A 108 25.14 -16.27 -5.24
CA PHE A 108 26.10 -15.19 -4.94
C PHE A 108 27.53 -15.72 -4.76
N ARG A 109 27.71 -17.04 -4.62
CA ARG A 109 29.02 -17.70 -4.49
C ARG A 109 29.72 -17.99 -5.83
N VAL A 110 29.03 -17.93 -6.98
CA VAL A 110 29.58 -18.45 -8.24
C VAL A 110 30.24 -17.38 -9.12
N ASN A 111 29.88 -16.09 -9.02
CA ASN A 111 30.54 -15.04 -9.82
C ASN A 111 30.56 -13.66 -9.12
N SER A 112 31.58 -13.43 -8.31
CA SER A 112 31.83 -12.20 -7.54
C SER A 112 32.03 -10.92 -8.37
N SER A 113 32.14 -11.04 -9.70
CA SER A 113 32.42 -9.95 -10.64
C SER A 113 31.20 -9.43 -11.40
N LEU A 114 30.02 -10.06 -11.28
CA LEU A 114 28.81 -9.67 -12.04
C LEU A 114 27.48 -9.84 -11.26
N ALA A 115 27.52 -9.86 -9.94
CA ALA A 115 26.32 -10.02 -9.12
C ALA A 115 25.63 -8.68 -8.86
N GLN A 116 24.66 -8.32 -9.72
CA GLN A 116 23.80 -7.15 -9.52
C GLN A 116 22.85 -7.36 -8.34
N CYS A 117 22.81 -6.42 -7.39
CA CYS A 117 21.82 -6.41 -6.31
C CYS A 117 20.42 -6.06 -6.85
N THR A 118 19.78 -7.07 -7.43
CA THR A 118 18.42 -7.02 -7.98
C THR A 118 17.48 -7.83 -7.10
N VAL A 119 16.18 -7.51 -7.14
CA VAL A 119 15.18 -8.23 -6.34
C VAL A 119 15.27 -9.76 -6.50
N PRO A 120 15.50 -10.35 -7.70
CA PRO A 120 15.70 -11.80 -7.88
C PRO A 120 16.97 -12.37 -7.22
N SER A 121 18.02 -11.55 -7.08
CA SER A 121 19.29 -11.95 -6.45
C SER A 121 19.21 -11.95 -4.92
N ALA A 122 18.31 -11.15 -4.34
CA ALA A 122 18.10 -11.04 -2.90
C ALA A 122 16.89 -11.85 -2.41
N LEU A 123 15.88 -12.06 -3.26
CA LEU A 123 14.66 -12.83 -2.99
C LEU A 123 14.33 -13.71 -4.20
N SER A 124 13.98 -14.98 -3.99
CA SER A 124 13.60 -15.86 -5.11
C SER A 124 12.38 -15.31 -5.86
N LEU A 125 12.35 -15.52 -7.18
CA LEU A 125 11.20 -15.13 -8.01
C LEU A 125 9.88 -15.74 -7.49
N GLU A 126 9.95 -16.97 -6.98
CA GLU A 126 8.84 -17.64 -6.30
C GLU A 126 8.34 -16.87 -5.08
N PHE A 127 9.24 -16.33 -4.25
CA PHE A 127 8.84 -15.55 -3.09
C PHE A 127 8.10 -14.28 -3.50
N MET A 128 8.59 -13.58 -4.52
CA MET A 128 7.91 -12.40 -5.07
C MET A 128 6.52 -12.73 -5.62
N VAL A 129 6.37 -13.86 -6.31
CA VAL A 129 5.08 -14.23 -6.90
C VAL A 129 4.12 -14.76 -5.83
N TYR A 130 4.51 -15.79 -5.09
CA TYR A 130 3.58 -16.47 -4.19
C TYR A 130 3.36 -15.71 -2.89
N VAL A 131 4.42 -15.24 -2.23
CA VAL A 131 4.29 -14.61 -0.91
C VAL A 131 3.96 -13.12 -1.04
N GLN A 132 4.64 -12.40 -1.93
CA GLN A 132 4.44 -10.95 -2.05
C GLN A 132 3.20 -10.59 -2.86
N PHE A 133 3.02 -11.19 -4.05
CA PHE A 133 1.86 -10.89 -4.90
C PHE A 133 0.61 -11.63 -4.43
N PHE A 134 0.58 -12.97 -4.48
CA PHE A 134 -0.61 -13.74 -4.12
C PHE A 134 -0.89 -13.77 -2.61
N GLY A 135 0.13 -13.68 -1.75
CA GLY A 135 -0.04 -13.69 -0.29
C GLY A 135 -0.40 -12.33 0.32
N ASN A 136 -0.09 -11.22 -0.35
CA ASN A 136 -0.32 -9.88 0.19
C ASN A 136 -0.98 -8.93 -0.80
N THR A 137 -0.32 -8.58 -1.91
CA THR A 137 -0.80 -7.49 -2.78
C THR A 137 -2.16 -7.80 -3.41
N PHE A 138 -2.37 -9.02 -3.88
CA PHE A 138 -3.62 -9.41 -4.52
C PHE A 138 -4.79 -9.54 -3.53
N PRO A 139 -4.66 -10.22 -2.37
CA PRO A 139 -5.72 -10.25 -1.35
C PRO A 139 -6.05 -8.88 -0.77
N THR A 140 -5.04 -8.03 -0.54
CA THR A 140 -5.28 -6.65 -0.06
C THR A 140 -6.00 -5.80 -1.11
N ALA A 141 -5.68 -5.95 -2.40
CA ALA A 141 -6.41 -5.30 -3.49
C ALA A 141 -7.88 -5.71 -3.54
N ILE A 142 -8.15 -7.02 -3.47
CA ILE A 142 -9.52 -7.55 -3.50
C ILE A 142 -10.31 -7.06 -2.29
N SER A 143 -9.76 -7.22 -1.08
CA SER A 143 -10.45 -6.82 0.15
C SER A 143 -10.80 -5.33 0.13
N ILE A 144 -9.85 -4.48 -0.25
CA ILE A 144 -10.10 -3.05 -0.43
C ILE A 144 -11.14 -2.78 -1.50
N GLY A 145 -11.06 -3.44 -2.66
CA GLY A 145 -12.05 -3.29 -3.74
C GLY A 145 -13.47 -3.59 -3.27
N VAL A 146 -13.65 -4.72 -2.56
CA VAL A 146 -14.94 -5.10 -1.96
C VAL A 146 -15.41 -4.05 -0.95
N LEU A 147 -14.53 -3.59 -0.06
CA LEU A 147 -14.87 -2.55 0.93
C LEU A 147 -15.25 -1.23 0.26
N TYR A 148 -14.60 -0.84 -0.84
CA TYR A 148 -14.96 0.36 -1.61
C TYR A 148 -16.30 0.22 -2.33
N VAL A 149 -16.62 -0.96 -2.88
CA VAL A 149 -17.95 -1.23 -3.42
C VAL A 149 -19.02 -1.02 -2.34
N ILE A 150 -18.78 -1.50 -1.12
CA ILE A 150 -19.69 -1.26 0.02
C ILE A 150 -19.82 0.24 0.32
N ILE A 151 -18.71 0.99 0.34
CA ILE A 151 -18.73 2.45 0.53
C ILE A 151 -19.58 3.13 -0.55
N LEU A 152 -19.40 2.77 -1.82
CA LEU A 152 -20.12 3.36 -2.95
C LEU A 152 -21.62 3.06 -2.90
N VAL A 153 -21.99 1.80 -2.61
CA VAL A 153 -23.39 1.40 -2.44
C VAL A 153 -24.05 2.21 -1.33
N GLU A 154 -23.36 2.37 -0.20
CA GLU A 154 -23.91 3.09 0.94
C GLU A 154 -24.04 4.60 0.68
N ILE A 155 -23.06 5.22 0.03
CA ILE A 155 -23.13 6.63 -0.40
C ILE A 155 -24.31 6.83 -1.37
N ASN A 156 -24.50 5.91 -2.32
CA ASN A 156 -25.62 5.97 -3.27
C ASN A 156 -26.99 5.76 -2.59
N ALA A 157 -27.06 4.94 -1.54
CA ALA A 157 -28.27 4.79 -0.74
C ALA A 157 -28.61 6.09 0.01
N MET A 158 -27.60 6.77 0.57
CA MET A 158 -27.79 8.06 1.23
C MET A 158 -28.31 9.14 0.28
N THR A 159 -27.78 9.23 -0.94
CA THR A 159 -28.19 10.26 -1.92
C THR A 159 -29.58 10.01 -2.51
N LYS A 160 -30.05 8.75 -2.58
CA LYS A 160 -31.42 8.42 -2.98
C LYS A 160 -32.46 8.85 -1.94
N THR A 161 -32.15 8.68 -0.65
CA THR A 161 -33.03 9.11 0.45
C THR A 161 -33.21 10.63 0.50
N ASP A 162 -32.19 11.40 0.08
CA ASP A 162 -32.26 12.87 -0.03
C ASP A 162 -33.29 13.37 -1.05
N LYS A 163 -33.42 12.70 -2.20
CA LYS A 163 -34.40 13.12 -3.22
C LYS A 163 -35.85 12.98 -2.73
N LYS A 164 -36.08 12.16 -1.70
CA LYS A 164 -37.39 11.90 -1.10
C LYS A 164 -37.70 12.73 0.15
N LYS A 165 -36.69 13.31 0.82
CA LYS A 165 -36.87 14.14 2.02
C LYS A 165 -36.50 15.59 1.70
N SER A 166 -37.45 16.51 1.83
CA SER A 166 -37.18 17.95 1.93
C SER A 166 -36.02 18.19 2.91
N GLN A 167 -35.06 19.03 2.52
CA GLN A 167 -33.76 19.28 3.17
C GLN A 167 -33.83 19.69 4.66
N LEU A 168 -35.03 19.88 5.24
CA LEU A 168 -35.22 20.68 6.45
C LEU A 168 -34.91 19.97 7.78
N ARG A 169 -34.80 18.64 7.86
CA ARG A 169 -34.37 17.94 9.09
C ARG A 169 -33.54 16.69 8.83
N LEU A 170 -32.29 16.92 8.45
CA LEU A 170 -31.24 15.90 8.37
C LEU A 170 -30.64 15.70 9.78
N SER A 171 -30.57 14.48 10.31
CA SER A 171 -29.97 14.26 11.62
C SER A 171 -28.46 14.57 11.62
N ILE A 172 -27.91 14.99 12.76
CA ILE A 172 -26.46 15.26 12.90
C ILE A 172 -25.63 14.04 12.47
N VAL A 173 -26.10 12.83 12.79
CA VAL A 173 -25.45 11.56 12.44
C VAL A 173 -25.35 11.39 10.93
N GLU A 174 -26.44 11.60 10.20
CA GLU A 174 -26.45 11.49 8.73
C GLU A 174 -25.60 12.59 8.07
N LYS A 175 -25.52 13.79 8.66
CA LYS A 175 -24.60 14.86 8.19
C LYS A 175 -23.14 14.44 8.34
N CYS A 176 -22.74 13.91 9.51
CA CYS A 176 -21.40 13.38 9.73
C CYS A 176 -21.06 12.24 8.76
N ARG A 177 -22.00 11.32 8.55
CA ARG A 177 -21.86 10.20 7.60
C ARG A 177 -21.55 10.65 6.17
N ARG A 178 -22.14 11.75 5.71
CA ARG A 178 -21.87 12.33 4.38
C ARG A 178 -20.49 12.95 4.28
N VAL A 179 -20.04 13.63 5.33
CA VAL A 179 -18.68 14.19 5.39
C VAL A 179 -17.66 13.05 5.29
N GLU A 180 -17.86 11.98 6.07
CA GLU A 180 -17.04 10.77 6.01
C GLU A 180 -17.11 10.06 4.64
N GLY A 181 -18.29 9.99 4.02
CA GLY A 181 -18.46 9.45 2.67
C GLY A 181 -17.66 10.21 1.61
N ARG A 182 -17.68 11.55 1.65
CA ARG A 182 -16.85 12.38 0.76
C ARG A 182 -15.37 12.20 1.05
N ALA A 183 -14.96 12.12 2.32
CA ALA A 183 -13.57 11.85 2.68
C ALA A 183 -13.11 10.47 2.18
N ALA A 184 -13.98 9.45 2.30
CA ALA A 184 -13.70 8.09 1.82
C ALA A 184 -13.53 8.04 0.29
N LEU A 185 -14.35 8.74 -0.49
CA LEU A 185 -14.17 8.84 -1.94
C LEU A 185 -12.79 9.38 -2.32
N ARG A 186 -12.31 10.39 -1.59
CA ARG A 186 -10.98 10.95 -1.85
C ARG A 186 -9.85 10.01 -1.40
N CYS A 187 -10.05 9.27 -0.31
CA CYS A 187 -9.17 8.15 0.07
C CYS A 187 -9.13 7.06 -1.02
N GLY A 188 -10.24 6.88 -1.75
CA GLY A 188 -10.34 5.90 -2.83
C GLY A 188 -9.42 6.20 -4.01
N LEU A 189 -9.18 7.48 -4.29
CA LEU A 189 -8.22 7.89 -5.31
C LEU A 189 -6.79 7.49 -4.90
N LEU A 190 -6.38 7.78 -3.66
CA LEU A 190 -5.08 7.38 -3.12
C LEU A 190 -4.86 5.86 -3.22
N VAL A 191 -5.86 5.11 -2.78
CA VAL A 191 -5.85 3.64 -2.79
C VAL A 191 -5.81 3.08 -4.22
N GLY A 192 -6.56 3.68 -5.14
CA GLY A 192 -6.56 3.29 -6.55
C GLY A 192 -5.19 3.48 -7.21
N VAL A 193 -4.55 4.63 -6.97
CA VAL A 193 -3.19 4.91 -7.49
C VAL A 193 -2.19 3.89 -6.94
N PHE A 194 -2.26 3.55 -5.64
CA PHE A 194 -1.40 2.51 -5.06
C PHE A 194 -1.49 1.18 -5.82
N PHE A 195 -2.69 0.66 -6.08
CA PHE A 195 -2.83 -0.62 -6.78
C PHE A 195 -2.50 -0.55 -8.27
N LEU A 196 -2.81 0.56 -8.95
CA LEU A 196 -2.39 0.78 -10.34
C LEU A 196 -0.87 0.73 -10.49
N CYS A 197 -0.14 1.16 -9.47
CA CYS A 197 1.32 1.12 -9.47
C CYS A 197 1.90 -0.25 -9.01
N GLN A 198 1.19 -0.99 -8.17
CA GLN A 198 1.68 -2.25 -7.55
C GLN A 198 1.29 -3.52 -8.33
N ILE A 199 0.12 -3.55 -8.97
CA ILE A 199 -0.35 -4.73 -9.71
C ILE A 199 0.54 -5.04 -10.93
N PRO A 200 0.94 -4.06 -11.77
CA PRO A 200 1.75 -4.35 -12.96
C PRO A 200 3.09 -5.00 -12.64
N ILE A 201 3.77 -4.56 -11.58
CA ILE A 201 5.05 -5.15 -11.16
C ILE A 201 4.86 -6.60 -10.68
N GLY A 202 3.79 -6.89 -9.94
CA GLY A 202 3.43 -8.25 -9.52
C GLY A 202 3.10 -9.17 -10.70
N LEU A 203 2.29 -8.70 -11.64
CA LEU A 203 1.96 -9.45 -12.86
C LEU A 203 3.20 -9.72 -13.74
N SER A 204 4.16 -8.79 -13.78
CA SER A 204 5.41 -9.02 -14.49
C SER A 204 6.24 -10.16 -13.87
N GLY A 205 6.18 -10.32 -12.55
CA GLY A 205 6.79 -11.45 -11.85
C GLY A 205 6.12 -12.78 -12.18
N VAL A 206 4.79 -12.80 -12.23
CA VAL A 206 3.99 -13.97 -12.64
C VAL A 206 4.31 -14.36 -14.07
N ALA A 207 4.33 -13.38 -14.99
CA ALA A 207 4.64 -13.60 -16.40
C ALA A 207 6.03 -14.23 -16.59
N HIS A 208 7.01 -13.76 -15.81
CA HIS A 208 8.36 -14.29 -15.85
C HIS A 208 8.45 -15.71 -15.28
N LEU A 209 7.78 -16.00 -14.17
CA LEU A 209 7.85 -17.30 -13.49
C LEU A 209 7.09 -18.41 -14.23
N TRP A 210 5.89 -18.11 -14.72
CA TRP A 210 5.00 -19.14 -15.28
C TRP A 210 5.14 -19.31 -16.79
N PHE A 211 5.52 -18.26 -17.51
CA PHE A 211 5.56 -18.25 -18.97
C PHE A 211 6.96 -17.92 -19.53
N GLY A 212 7.95 -17.65 -18.67
CA GLY A 212 9.29 -17.27 -19.11
C GLY A 212 9.36 -15.90 -19.82
N LEU A 213 8.28 -15.11 -19.81
CA LEU A 213 8.21 -13.83 -20.50
C LEU A 213 9.06 -12.77 -19.80
N GLN A 214 10.07 -12.25 -20.48
CA GLN A 214 10.94 -11.19 -19.98
C GLN A 214 10.81 -9.91 -20.82
N CYS A 215 10.11 -8.90 -20.28
CA CYS A 215 10.09 -7.56 -20.88
C CYS A 215 10.91 -6.58 -20.04
N ARG A 216 12.17 -6.34 -20.44
CA ARG A 216 13.09 -5.43 -19.73
C ARG A 216 12.57 -3.99 -19.70
N LYS A 217 12.00 -3.50 -20.81
CA LYS A 217 11.40 -2.15 -20.90
C LYS A 217 10.17 -2.01 -20.00
N CYS A 218 9.31 -3.02 -19.96
CA CYS A 218 8.10 -3.02 -19.12
C CYS A 218 8.45 -2.98 -17.63
N LYS A 219 9.50 -3.70 -17.19
CA LYS A 219 9.96 -3.66 -15.80
C LYS A 219 10.41 -2.27 -15.37
N ILE A 220 11.13 -1.54 -16.22
CA ILE A 220 11.54 -0.16 -15.95
C ILE A 220 10.32 0.75 -15.83
N VAL A 221 9.37 0.62 -16.77
CA VAL A 221 8.12 1.40 -16.74
C VAL A 221 7.31 1.12 -15.47
N PHE A 222 7.15 -0.14 -15.07
CA PHE A 222 6.43 -0.52 -13.86
C PHE A 222 7.15 -0.08 -12.58
N LEU A 223 8.48 -0.08 -12.57
CA LEU A 223 9.26 0.49 -11.48
C LEU A 223 9.10 2.01 -11.39
N CYS A 224 9.08 2.72 -12.52
CA CYS A 224 8.79 4.15 -12.55
C CYS A 224 7.36 4.47 -12.06
N LEU A 225 6.37 3.65 -12.44
CA LEU A 225 5.00 3.74 -11.93
C LEU A 225 4.95 3.50 -10.41
N PHE A 226 5.63 2.47 -9.92
CA PHE A 226 5.78 2.19 -8.49
C PHE A 226 6.37 3.40 -7.73
N LEU A 227 7.43 4.00 -8.26
CA LEU A 227 8.06 5.19 -7.69
C LEU A 227 7.15 6.43 -7.72
N GLY A 228 6.38 6.60 -8.81
CA GLY A 228 5.46 7.72 -9.00
C GLY A 228 4.31 7.74 -7.99
N ASN A 229 3.90 6.58 -7.47
CA ASN A 229 2.84 6.48 -6.45
C ASN A 229 3.13 7.35 -5.22
N SER A 230 4.38 7.35 -4.74
CA SER A 230 4.79 8.15 -3.58
C SER A 230 4.85 9.66 -3.83
N ALA A 231 5.01 10.10 -5.08
CA ALA A 231 4.98 11.54 -5.43
C ALA A 231 3.55 12.08 -5.51
N VAL A 232 2.60 11.22 -5.88
CA VAL A 232 1.18 11.57 -6.04
C VAL A 232 0.48 11.64 -4.67
N ASN A 233 0.92 10.85 -3.68
CA ASN A 233 0.28 10.76 -2.36
C ASN A 233 0.30 12.09 -1.57
N PRO A 234 1.43 12.82 -1.40
CA PRO A 234 1.47 14.13 -0.74
C PRO A 234 0.60 15.20 -1.42
N LEU A 235 0.60 15.23 -2.76
CA LEU A 235 -0.24 16.14 -3.54
C LEU A 235 -1.71 15.85 -3.31
N LEU A 236 -2.10 14.57 -3.32
CA LEU A 236 -3.46 14.15 -3.00
C LEU A 236 -3.83 14.48 -1.55
N TYR A 237 -2.95 14.27 -0.56
CA TYR A 237 -3.24 14.65 0.83
C TYR A 237 -3.48 16.16 0.98
N SER A 238 -2.72 17.00 0.27
CA SER A 238 -2.92 18.46 0.25
C SER A 238 -4.24 18.89 -0.41
N LEU A 239 -4.69 18.18 -1.45
CA LEU A 239 -5.95 18.46 -2.15
C LEU A 239 -7.18 17.92 -1.41
N THR A 240 -7.00 16.94 -0.53
CA THR A 240 -8.09 16.25 0.17
C THR A 240 -8.39 16.77 1.56
N ASN A 241 -7.42 17.36 2.28
CA ASN A 241 -7.62 17.98 3.58
C ASN A 241 -7.67 19.51 3.49
N LYS A 242 -8.88 20.08 3.55
CA LYS A 242 -9.07 21.53 3.69
C LYS A 242 -8.63 22.07 5.06
N ASP A 243 -8.46 21.19 6.06
CA ASP A 243 -8.05 21.56 7.43
C ASP A 243 -6.52 21.69 7.61
N LEU A 244 -5.74 21.48 6.54
CA LEU A 244 -4.27 21.68 6.51
C LEU A 244 -3.87 22.95 5.74
N LYS A 245 -4.85 23.78 5.38
CA LYS A 245 -4.65 25.10 4.76
C LYS A 245 -4.89 26.21 5.77
#